data_AF-A0A831ZK53-F1
#
_entry.id   AF-A0A831ZK53-F1
#
_cell.length_a   1.000
_cell.length_b   1.000
_cell.length_c   1.000
_cell.angle_alpha   90.00
_cell.angle_beta   90.00
_cell.angle_gamma   90.00
#
_symmetry.space_group_name_H-M   'P 1'
#
loop_
_entity.id
_entity.type
_entity.pdbx_description
1 polymer ?
#
loop_
_entity_poly.entity_id
_entity_poly.type
_entity_poly.pdbx_seq_one_letter_code
_entity_poly.pdbx_strand_id
1 'polypeptide(L)' 'MKFSADHIYALDFDGVICDSAVETGITGWKAATHVWNEMTGVLPDQVLLDAFRRVRPA' A
#
# COMPACT_ATOMS: atom_id res chain seq x y z
N MET A 1 -0.30 -19.65 28.70
CA MET A 1 0.30 -20.15 27.45
C MET A 1 1.76 -19.69 27.44
N LYS A 2 2.73 -20.60 27.60
CA LYS A 2 4.17 -20.29 27.55
C LYS A 2 4.65 -20.60 26.13
N PHE A 3 5.12 -19.59 25.41
CA PHE A 3 5.83 -19.80 24.15
C PHE A 3 7.30 -20.11 24.49
N SER A 4 7.82 -21.24 24.03
CA SER A 4 9.26 -21.53 24.08
C SER A 4 9.95 -20.76 22.96
N ALA A 5 11.04 -20.07 23.25
CA ALA A 5 11.75 -19.17 22.32
C ALA A 5 12.64 -19.91 21.31
N ASP A 6 12.28 -21.13 20.91
CA ASP A 6 13.12 -22.01 20.08
C ASP A 6 12.90 -21.82 18.57
N HIS A 7 12.05 -20.86 18.18
CA HIS A 7 11.71 -20.60 16.78
C HIS A 7 11.88 -19.12 16.43
N ILE A 8 12.74 -18.87 15.44
CA ILE A 8 12.90 -17.56 14.82
C ILE A 8 12.00 -17.51 13.59
N TYR A 9 11.11 -16.53 13.54
CA TYR A 9 10.27 -16.25 12.38
C TYR A 9 10.85 -15.06 11.62
N ALA A 10 11.12 -15.24 10.33
CA ALA A 10 11.44 -14.16 9.42
C ALA A 10 10.19 -13.85 8.59
N LEU A 11 9.68 -12.64 8.74
CA LEU A 11 8.52 -12.15 8.01
C LEU A 11 8.96 -10.98 7.13
N ASP A 12 8.49 -10.98 5.89
CA ASP A 12 8.63 -9.80 5.04
C ASP A 12 7.70 -8.67 5.53
N PHE A 13 7.93 -7.45 5.09
CA PHE A 13 7.11 -6.30 5.46
C PHE A 13 5.96 -6.07 4.47
N ASP A 14 6.28 -5.80 3.21
CA ASP A 14 5.30 -5.38 2.21
C ASP A 14 4.34 -6.51 1.83
N GLY A 15 3.04 -6.30 2.07
CA GLY A 15 2.01 -7.29 1.76
C GLY A 15 1.96 -8.49 2.70
N VAL A 16 2.87 -8.57 3.68
CA VAL A 16 2.87 -9.59 4.73
C VAL A 16 2.51 -8.99 6.10
N ILE A 17 3.21 -7.94 6.53
CA ILE A 17 2.92 -7.23 7.78
C ILE A 17 2.13 -5.94 7.50
N CYS A 18 2.38 -5.30 6.35
CA CYS A 18 1.73 -4.05 5.96
C CYS A 18 0.78 -4.22 4.77
N ASP A 19 -0.27 -3.39 4.71
CA ASP A 19 -1.08 -3.17 3.52
C ASP A 19 -0.38 -2.20 2.55
N SER A 20 0.73 -2.65 1.99
CA SER A 20 1.59 -1.86 1.10
C SER A 20 0.86 -1.43 -0.18
N ALA A 21 -0.28 -2.05 -0.51
CA ALA A 21 -1.12 -1.66 -1.65
C ALA A 21 -1.66 -0.24 -1.50
N VAL A 22 -2.22 0.07 -0.34
CA VAL A 22 -2.82 1.38 -0.07
C VAL A 22 -1.72 2.44 -0.01
N GLU A 23 -0.62 2.14 0.67
CA GLU A 23 0.53 3.04 0.79
C GLU A 23 1.15 3.35 -0.58
N THR A 24 1.31 2.34 -1.43
CA THR A 24 1.79 2.49 -2.80
C THR A 24 0.84 3.35 -3.62
N GLY A 25 -0.47 3.10 -3.54
CA GLY A 25 -1.48 3.89 -4.26
C GLY A 25 -1.49 5.37 -3.86
N ILE A 26 -1.41 5.66 -2.57
CA ILE A 26 -1.32 7.04 -2.05
C ILE A 26 -0.02 7.71 -2.49
N THR A 27 1.10 7.00 -2.42
CA THR A 27 2.41 7.53 -2.82
C THR A 27 2.43 7.86 -4.31
N GLY A 28 1.90 6.94 -5.15
CA GLY A 28 1.73 7.17 -6.57
C GLY A 28 0.83 8.37 -6.88
N TRP A 29 -0.29 8.50 -6.17
CA TRP A 29 -1.20 9.64 -6.32
C TRP A 29 -0.51 10.97 -6.02
N LYS A 30 0.23 11.05 -4.90
CA LYS A 30 0.99 12.25 -4.53
C LYS A 30 2.04 12.61 -5.58
N ALA A 31 2.74 11.63 -6.14
CA ALA A 31 3.68 11.90 -7.23
C ALA A 31 2.96 12.41 -8.49
N ALA A 32 1.80 11.82 -8.79
CA ALA A 32 1.01 12.15 -9.96
C ALA A 32 0.46 13.58 -9.92
N THR A 33 0.09 14.13 -8.75
CA THR A 33 -0.33 15.54 -8.62
C THR A 33 0.80 16.55 -8.90
N HIS A 34 2.06 16.12 -8.91
CA HIS A 34 3.19 16.95 -9.32
C HIS A 34 3.48 16.89 -10.82
N VAL A 35 2.92 15.90 -11.53
CA VAL A 35 3.15 15.66 -12.96
C VAL A 35 1.97 16.14 -13.80
N TRP A 36 0.75 15.89 -13.33
CA TRP A 36 -0.50 16.17 -14.05
C TRP A 36 -1.31 17.25 -13.33
N ASN A 37 -1.52 18.38 -14.01
CA ASN A 37 -2.22 19.54 -13.45
C ASN A 37 -3.71 19.28 -13.16
N GLU A 38 -4.30 18.33 -13.87
CA GLU A 38 -5.67 17.87 -13.71
C GLU A 38 -5.87 16.96 -12.48
N MET A 39 -4.80 16.39 -11.94
CA MET A 39 -4.87 15.58 -10.72
C MET A 39 -4.88 16.49 -9.50
N THR A 40 -6.08 16.68 -8.97
CA THR A 40 -6.33 17.54 -7.80
C THR A 40 -6.58 16.72 -6.54
N GLY A 41 -6.30 17.30 -5.38
CA GLY A 41 -6.50 16.66 -4.08
C GLY A 41 -5.26 15.93 -3.55
N VAL A 42 -5.06 16.00 -2.22
CA VAL A 42 -3.86 15.47 -1.54
C VAL A 42 -3.90 13.94 -1.40
N LEU A 43 -5.08 13.34 -1.50
CA LEU A 43 -5.31 11.90 -1.36
C LEU A 43 -6.27 11.40 -2.45
N PRO A 44 -6.08 10.17 -2.95
CA PRO A 44 -7.06 9.52 -3.81
C PRO A 44 -8.32 9.18 -3.01
N ASP A 45 -9.46 9.13 -3.69
CA ASP A 45 -10.67 8.58 -3.08
C ASP A 45 -10.56 7.05 -2.87
N GLN A 46 -11.41 6.52 -2.00
CA GLN A 46 -11.38 5.09 -1.66
C GLN A 46 -11.71 4.21 -2.89
N VAL A 47 -12.55 4.68 -3.81
CA VAL A 47 -12.96 3.92 -4.99
C VAL A 47 -11.78 3.71 -5.94
N LEU A 48 -10.94 4.72 -6.11
CA LEU A 48 -9.71 4.68 -6.89
C LEU A 48 -8.65 3.80 -6.21
N LEU A 49 -8.51 3.86 -4.90
CA LEU A 49 -7.63 2.94 -4.16
C LEU A 49 -8.07 1.49 -4.31
N ASP A 50 -9.37 1.20 -4.19
CA ASP A 50 -9.91 -0.14 -4.38
C ASP A 50 -9.75 -0.62 -5.83
N ALA A 51 -9.89 0.28 -6.81
CA ALA A 51 -9.59 -0.01 -8.21
C ALA A 51 -8.10 -0.35 -8.40
N PHE A 52 -7.19 0.47 -7.86
CA PHE A 52 -5.75 0.23 -7.90
C PHE A 52 -5.39 -1.16 -7.34
N ARG A 53 -5.94 -1.51 -6.17
CA ARG A 53 -5.71 -2.82 -5.54
C ARG A 53 -6.12 -4.01 -6.41
N ARG A 54 -7.17 -3.84 -7.23
CA ARG A 54 -7.68 -4.89 -8.11
C ARG A 54 -6.87 -5.04 -9.41
N VAL A 55 -6.29 -3.95 -9.91
CA VAL A 55 -5.63 -3.93 -11.23
C VAL A 55 -4.09 -3.98 -11.15
N ARG A 56 -3.50 -3.78 -9.97
CA ARG A 56 -2.06 -3.89 -9.80
C ARG A 56 -1.58 -5.30 -10.22
N PRO A 57 -0.36 -5.43 -10.76
CA PRO A 57 0.24 -6.75 -10.97
C PRO A 57 0.24 -7.58 -9.70
N ALA A 58 0.03 -8.89 -9.86
CA ALA A 58 0.15 -9.87 -8.78
C ALA A 58 1.61 -10.10 -8.40
#